data_AF-A0AB36YZB1-F1
#
_entry.id   AF-A0AB36YZB1-F1
#
_cell.length_a   1.000
_cell.length_b   1.000
_cell.length_c   1.000
_cell.angle_alpha   90.00
_cell.angle_beta   90.00
_cell.angle_gamma   90.00
#
_symmetry.space_group_name_H-M   'P 1'
#
loop_
_entity.id
_entity.type
_entity.pdbx_description
1 polymer ?
#
loop_
_entity_poly.entity_id
_entity_poly.type
_entity_poly.pdbx_seq_one_letter_code
_entity_poly.pdbx_strand_id
1 'polypeptide(L)'
;MIDYSPHTKYTAQKIQDRVTRGAYFYSSFSVDNGISSTTNIEKLINKLTIRYGLNLTSRQRSYRLKTGKPIADLIIQDVIYENRWQFILLITTPNSHKHSKQPSPSNNQPQQICKDKIIEIENMAFDKERVNSEINFIHEYFDDEEPLKFVMNKPYLELDFAGCSAELVRMTHKKYKPSSEKFYRAPRKSFSWTWRWKKEVVEQKKRDLINIINRYVSQVDKTRPHQDLLNWQSYFQTYAVFRGMRQQVGRLYTLGKYFFYSRSRKRWDDENLSKMSLFFAPRYERQSKT
;
A
#
# COMPACT_ATOMS: atom_id res chain seq x y z
N MET A 1 2.25 9.16 17.16
CA MET A 1 1.54 10.31 16.55
C MET A 1 0.24 9.80 15.99
N ILE A 2 -0.86 10.56 16.09
CA ILE A 2 -2.16 10.16 15.56
C ILE A 2 -2.35 10.82 14.20
N ASP A 3 -2.78 10.05 13.21
CA ASP A 3 -3.07 10.51 11.86
C ASP A 3 -4.49 10.08 11.46
N TYR A 4 -5.42 11.03 11.35
CA TYR A 4 -6.79 10.76 10.86
C TYR A 4 -6.86 10.73 9.33
N SER A 5 -7.46 9.71 8.75
CA SER A 5 -7.52 9.51 7.32
C SER A 5 -8.98 9.46 6.84
N PRO A 6 -9.36 10.26 5.83
CA PRO A 6 -10.75 10.30 5.37
C PRO A 6 -11.08 9.17 4.38
N HIS A 7 -10.08 8.46 3.85
CA HIS A 7 -10.30 7.46 2.81
C HIS A 7 -9.12 6.49 2.70
N THR A 8 -9.37 5.24 2.30
CA THR A 8 -8.37 4.15 2.21
C THR A 8 -7.13 4.56 1.43
N LYS A 9 -7.28 5.31 0.33
CA LYS A 9 -6.14 5.83 -0.47
C LYS A 9 -5.15 6.65 0.37
N TYR A 10 -5.66 7.50 1.26
CA TYR A 10 -4.83 8.32 2.14
C TYR A 10 -4.30 7.51 3.32
N THR A 11 -5.05 6.53 3.81
CA THR A 11 -4.60 5.57 4.82
C THR A 11 -3.39 4.79 4.31
N ALA A 12 -3.52 4.24 3.10
CA ALA A 12 -2.46 3.55 2.38
C ALA A 12 -1.22 4.45 2.16
N GLN A 13 -1.42 5.71 1.80
CA GLN A 13 -0.32 6.67 1.65
C GLN A 13 0.41 6.92 2.98
N LYS A 14 -0.34 7.11 4.07
CA LYS A 14 0.21 7.33 5.41
C LYS A 14 0.98 6.11 5.91
N ILE A 15 0.45 4.91 5.75
CA ILE A 15 1.15 3.67 6.07
C ILE A 15 2.45 3.58 5.26
N GLN A 16 2.39 3.79 3.94
CA GLN A 16 3.58 3.75 3.08
C GLN A 16 4.65 4.76 3.54
N ASP A 17 4.26 5.98 3.91
CA ASP A 17 5.15 7.02 4.42
C ASP A 17 5.77 6.65 5.79
N ARG A 18 5.06 5.91 6.64
CA ARG A 18 5.54 5.42 7.96
C ARG A 18 6.49 4.25 7.79
N VAL A 19 6.11 3.25 6.99
CA VAL A 19 6.91 2.07 6.67
C VAL A 19 8.21 2.46 5.96
N THR A 20 8.18 3.47 5.08
CA THR A 20 9.38 4.01 4.43
C THR A 20 10.40 4.61 5.43
N ARG A 21 9.93 5.00 6.63
CA ARG A 21 10.74 5.53 7.73
C ARG A 21 11.10 4.48 8.80
N GLY A 22 10.72 3.22 8.59
CA GLY A 22 11.09 2.08 9.43
C GLY A 22 9.99 1.56 10.34
N ALA A 23 8.73 2.00 10.19
CA ALA A 23 7.63 1.41 10.95
C ALA A 23 7.30 0.01 10.38
N TYR A 24 7.99 -1.03 10.85
CA TYR A 24 7.89 -2.37 10.28
C TYR A 24 7.02 -3.33 11.08
N PHE A 25 6.68 -2.98 12.31
CA PHE A 25 5.77 -3.76 13.15
C PHE A 25 4.42 -3.08 13.16
N TYR A 26 3.35 -3.85 13.08
CA TYR A 26 2.01 -3.29 13.02
C TYR A 26 0.95 -4.19 13.64
N SER A 27 -0.10 -3.57 14.15
CA SER A 27 -1.36 -4.19 14.53
C SER A 27 -2.49 -3.41 13.88
N SER A 28 -3.59 -4.08 13.59
CA SER A 28 -4.77 -3.42 13.03
C SER A 28 -6.04 -4.09 13.49
N PHE A 29 -7.01 -3.30 13.90
CA PHE A 29 -8.33 -3.77 14.32
C PHE A 29 -9.40 -2.77 13.86
N SER A 30 -10.65 -3.21 13.85
CA SER A 30 -11.80 -2.37 13.52
C SER A 30 -12.78 -2.35 14.69
N VAL A 31 -13.45 -1.23 14.87
CA VAL A 31 -14.49 -1.02 15.89
C VAL A 31 -15.75 -0.54 15.18
N ASP A 32 -16.86 -1.23 15.40
CA ASP A 32 -18.14 -0.82 14.83
C ASP A 32 -18.68 0.41 15.55
N ASN A 33 -19.30 1.30 14.77
CA ASN A 33 -19.91 2.57 15.20
C ASN A 33 -21.38 2.64 14.76
N GLY A 34 -22.03 1.49 14.59
CA GLY A 34 -23.46 1.38 14.32
C GLY A 34 -24.32 1.71 15.53
N ILE A 35 -25.65 1.66 15.34
CA ILE A 35 -26.68 2.03 16.33
C ILE A 35 -26.56 1.27 17.67
N SER A 36 -25.94 0.09 17.66
CA SER A 36 -25.66 -0.74 18.83
C SER A 36 -24.27 -0.54 19.46
N SER A 37 -23.46 0.38 18.95
CA SER A 37 -22.10 0.58 19.46
C SER A 37 -22.10 1.30 20.80
N THR A 38 -21.59 0.61 21.82
CA THR A 38 -21.32 1.18 23.15
C THR A 38 -19.89 1.76 23.25
N THR A 39 -19.10 1.64 22.18
CA THR A 39 -17.67 1.98 22.22
C THR A 39 -17.47 3.48 22.05
N ASN A 40 -17.10 4.15 23.14
CA ASN A 40 -16.67 5.54 23.07
C ASN A 40 -15.30 5.63 22.40
N ILE A 41 -15.30 5.95 21.10
CA ILE A 41 -14.11 6.07 20.25
C ILE A 41 -13.08 7.05 20.83
N GLU A 42 -13.51 8.18 21.41
CA GLU A 42 -12.60 9.14 22.05
C GLU A 42 -11.89 8.54 23.27
N LYS A 43 -12.61 7.81 24.13
CA LYS A 43 -12.03 7.10 25.26
C LYS A 43 -11.02 6.05 24.79
N LEU A 44 -11.31 5.33 23.71
CA LEU A 44 -10.38 4.37 23.12
C LEU A 44 -9.11 5.06 22.60
N ILE A 45 -9.26 6.14 21.84
CA ILE A 45 -8.14 6.95 21.34
C ILE A 45 -7.28 7.46 22.50
N ASN A 46 -7.90 7.96 23.58
CA ASN A 46 -7.18 8.42 24.77
C ASN A 46 -6.40 7.28 25.44
N LYS A 47 -6.99 6.09 25.59
CA LYS A 47 -6.29 4.90 26.12
C LYS A 47 -5.07 4.55 25.28
N LEU A 48 -5.22 4.46 23.96
CA LEU A 48 -4.11 4.18 23.03
C LEU A 48 -3.05 5.28 23.06
N THR A 49 -3.47 6.54 23.22
CA THR A 49 -2.58 7.70 23.29
C THR A 49 -1.66 7.64 24.49
N ILE A 50 -2.21 7.29 25.65
CA ILE A 50 -1.45 7.13 26.89
C ILE A 50 -0.52 5.93 26.77
N ARG A 51 -1.05 4.74 26.43
CA ARG A 51 -0.29 3.49 26.32
C ARG A 51 0.92 3.62 25.39
N TYR A 52 0.71 4.11 24.17
CA TYR A 52 1.76 4.16 23.16
C TYR A 52 2.51 5.50 23.09
N GLY A 53 2.22 6.43 23.99
CA GLY A 53 2.81 7.77 23.99
C GLY A 53 2.64 8.50 22.65
N LEU A 54 1.41 8.59 22.15
CA LEU A 54 1.16 9.10 20.79
C LEU A 54 1.36 10.62 20.65
N ASN A 55 1.40 11.36 21.76
CA ASN A 55 1.53 12.83 21.83
C ASN A 55 2.98 13.35 21.78
N LEU A 56 3.95 12.51 21.41
CA LEU A 56 5.35 12.93 21.34
C LEU A 56 5.63 13.84 20.15
N THR A 57 6.39 14.90 20.40
CA THR A 57 6.92 15.79 19.36
C THR A 57 7.96 15.09 18.46
N SER A 58 8.18 15.63 17.27
CA SER A 58 9.21 15.13 16.33
C SER A 58 10.61 15.01 16.97
N ARG A 59 10.97 15.96 17.84
CA ARG A 59 12.25 15.97 18.57
C ARG A 59 12.31 14.85 19.61
N GLN A 60 11.28 14.69 20.44
CA GLN A 60 11.20 13.61 21.43
C GLN A 60 11.23 12.23 20.79
N ARG A 61 10.52 12.06 19.65
CA ARG A 61 10.51 10.81 18.89
C ARG A 61 11.89 10.46 18.35
N SER A 62 12.58 11.45 17.79
CA SER A 62 13.95 11.27 17.30
C SER A 62 14.92 10.94 18.43
N TYR A 63 14.75 11.56 19.59
CA TYR A 63 15.53 11.26 20.79
C TYR A 63 15.30 9.81 21.26
N ARG A 64 14.04 9.37 21.40
CA ARG A 64 13.70 7.99 21.80
C ARG A 64 14.39 6.95 20.91
N LEU A 65 14.30 7.11 19.59
CA LEU A 65 14.96 6.19 18.66
C LEU A 65 16.49 6.18 18.80
N LYS A 66 17.11 7.33 19.12
CA LYS A 66 18.55 7.41 19.37
C LYS A 66 18.94 6.75 20.70
N THR A 67 18.11 6.88 21.73
CA THR A 67 18.31 6.26 23.05
C THR A 67 17.81 4.82 23.13
N GLY A 68 17.58 4.15 22.01
CA GLY A 68 17.20 2.74 22.00
C GLY A 68 15.75 2.43 22.37
N LYS A 69 14.83 3.40 22.36
CA LYS A 69 13.40 3.21 22.69
C LYS A 69 12.52 3.23 21.43
N PRO A 70 11.48 2.40 21.33
CA PRO A 70 10.59 2.38 20.18
C PRO A 70 9.62 3.56 20.20
N ILE A 71 9.01 3.84 19.05
CA ILE A 71 7.96 4.84 18.90
C ILE A 71 6.78 4.26 18.14
N ALA A 72 5.58 4.72 18.49
CA ALA A 72 4.35 4.31 17.83
C ALA A 72 3.71 5.46 17.03
N ASP A 73 2.99 5.07 15.99
CA ASP A 73 2.09 5.89 15.20
C ASP A 73 0.76 5.15 15.08
N LEU A 74 -0.34 5.90 15.19
CA LEU A 74 -1.68 5.38 15.05
C LEU A 74 -2.34 6.08 13.88
N ILE A 75 -2.76 5.31 12.88
CA ILE A 75 -3.59 5.80 11.79
C ILE A 75 -5.03 5.38 12.09
N ILE A 76 -5.93 6.35 12.04
CA ILE A 76 -7.35 6.15 12.29
C ILE A 76 -8.11 6.50 11.02
N GLN A 77 -8.95 5.60 10.54
CA GLN A 77 -9.83 5.82 9.41
C GLN A 77 -11.28 5.61 9.84
N ASP A 78 -12.10 6.64 9.66
CA ASP A 78 -13.56 6.50 9.70
C ASP A 78 -14.04 5.99 8.34
N VAL A 79 -14.53 4.76 8.30
CA VAL A 79 -15.03 4.14 7.07
C VAL A 79 -16.51 4.50 6.95
N ILE A 80 -16.76 5.69 6.41
CA ILE A 80 -18.07 6.37 6.33
C ILE A 80 -19.20 5.43 5.86
N TYR A 81 -18.94 4.55 4.89
CA TYR A 81 -19.97 3.69 4.29
C TYR A 81 -20.22 2.39 5.05
N GLU A 82 -19.36 2.04 6.00
CA GLU A 82 -19.42 0.78 6.73
C GLU A 82 -19.70 0.99 8.23
N ASN A 83 -19.91 2.24 8.67
CA ASN A 83 -20.09 2.61 10.08
C ASN A 83 -19.03 1.96 10.97
N ARG A 84 -17.78 1.92 10.53
CA ARG A 84 -16.66 1.31 11.28
C ARG A 84 -15.45 2.22 11.33
N TRP A 85 -14.76 2.17 12.46
CA TRP A 85 -13.47 2.83 12.65
C TRP A 85 -12.36 1.80 12.53
N GLN A 86 -11.45 2.03 11.59
CA GLN A 86 -10.26 1.21 11.44
C GLN A 86 -9.07 1.87 12.15
N PHE A 87 -8.44 1.12 13.02
CA PHE A 87 -7.23 1.51 13.75
C PHE A 87 -6.05 0.72 13.23
N ILE A 88 -4.95 1.41 12.93
CA ILE A 88 -3.72 0.81 12.43
C ILE A 88 -2.57 1.37 13.25
N LEU A 89 -2.07 0.54 14.17
CA LEU A 89 -0.90 0.83 14.98
C LEU A 89 0.36 0.43 14.22
N LEU A 90 1.32 1.35 14.14
CA LEU A 90 2.58 1.19 13.43
C LEU A 90 3.72 1.52 14.37
N ILE A 91 4.63 0.58 14.57
CA ILE A 91 5.73 0.69 15.52
C ILE A 91 7.06 0.71 14.78
N THR A 92 7.87 1.70 15.14
CA THR A 92 9.25 1.86 14.68
C THR A 92 10.18 1.57 15.85
N THR A 93 11.02 0.57 15.70
CA THR A 93 12.10 0.26 16.66
C THR A 93 13.40 0.93 16.22
N PRO A 94 14.40 1.08 17.11
CA PRO A 94 15.70 1.61 16.75
C PRO A 94 16.35 0.84 15.58
N ASN A 95 16.21 -0.48 15.56
CA ASN A 95 16.78 -1.35 14.54
C ASN A 95 16.03 -1.24 13.21
N SER A 96 14.69 -1.26 13.23
CA SER A 96 13.89 -1.05 12.01
C SER A 96 14.14 0.34 11.41
N HIS A 97 14.32 1.36 12.26
CA HIS A 97 14.68 2.70 11.84
C HIS A 97 16.07 2.77 11.19
N LYS A 98 17.09 2.16 11.81
CA LYS A 98 18.45 2.05 11.23
C LYS A 98 18.41 1.35 9.88
N HIS A 99 17.74 0.19 9.80
CA HIS A 99 17.57 -0.56 8.55
C HIS A 99 16.89 0.30 7.46
N SER A 100 15.89 1.11 7.81
CA SER A 100 15.21 1.98 6.84
C SER A 100 16.11 3.06 6.21
N LYS A 101 17.19 3.42 6.90
CA LYS A 101 18.17 4.44 6.48
C LYS A 101 19.34 3.83 5.73
N GLN A 102 19.69 2.58 6.01
CA GLN A 102 20.82 1.92 5.37
C GLN A 102 20.47 1.49 3.93
N PRO A 103 21.33 1.77 2.95
CA PRO A 103 21.23 1.12 1.64
C PRO A 103 21.46 -0.39 1.82
N SER A 104 20.71 -1.22 1.09
CA SER A 104 20.81 -2.69 1.18
C SER A 104 22.27 -3.15 0.95
N PRO A 105 22.90 -3.85 1.90
CA PRO A 105 24.33 -4.13 1.83
C PRO A 105 24.77 -5.24 0.85
N SER A 106 23.88 -5.91 0.10
CA SER A 106 24.30 -7.06 -0.72
C SER A 106 23.90 -7.02 -2.20
N ASN A 107 24.88 -7.44 -3.02
CA ASN A 107 24.79 -7.85 -4.43
C ASN A 107 24.02 -9.17 -4.61
N ASN A 108 22.98 -9.43 -3.81
CA ASN A 108 22.24 -10.68 -3.94
C ASN A 108 21.32 -10.59 -5.15
N GLN A 109 21.46 -11.57 -6.05
CA GLN A 109 20.70 -11.61 -7.28
C GLN A 109 19.19 -11.54 -6.96
N PRO A 110 18.49 -10.52 -7.49
CA PRO A 110 17.06 -10.41 -7.30
C PRO A 110 16.37 -11.60 -7.98
N GLN A 111 15.72 -12.49 -7.22
CA GLN A 111 14.87 -13.53 -7.80
C GLN A 111 13.62 -12.87 -8.39
N GLN A 112 13.56 -12.81 -9.71
CA GLN A 112 12.44 -12.22 -10.42
C GLN A 112 11.26 -13.21 -10.45
N ILE A 113 10.48 -13.24 -9.37
CA ILE A 113 9.35 -14.18 -9.20
C ILE A 113 8.17 -13.84 -10.15
N CYS A 114 8.16 -12.66 -10.76
CA CYS A 114 7.12 -12.29 -11.72
C CYS A 114 7.68 -11.43 -12.87
N LYS A 115 7.04 -11.47 -14.05
CA LYS A 115 7.32 -10.53 -15.16
C LYS A 115 7.12 -9.07 -14.75
N ASP A 116 6.64 -8.78 -13.53
CA ASP A 116 6.61 -7.45 -12.92
C ASP A 116 8.03 -6.88 -12.76
N LYS A 117 8.19 -5.56 -12.97
CA LYS A 117 9.44 -4.84 -12.61
C LYS A 117 9.57 -4.67 -11.08
N ILE A 118 8.80 -5.44 -10.32
CA ILE A 118 8.80 -5.53 -8.86
C ILE A 118 9.55 -6.80 -8.55
N ILE A 119 10.78 -6.66 -8.09
CA ILE A 119 11.53 -7.81 -7.60
C ILE A 119 11.34 -7.86 -6.10
N GLU A 120 10.61 -8.87 -5.64
CA GLU A 120 10.52 -9.24 -4.24
C GLU A 120 11.92 -9.69 -3.79
N ILE A 121 12.51 -9.00 -2.82
CA ILE A 121 13.72 -9.50 -2.16
C ILE A 121 13.22 -10.42 -1.03
N GLU A 122 13.47 -11.72 -1.16
CA GLU A 122 13.23 -12.70 -0.10
C GLU A 122 14.36 -12.80 0.93
N ASN A 123 15.51 -12.14 0.70
CA ASN A 123 16.55 -12.04 1.72
C ASN A 123 16.15 -11.01 2.79
N MET A 124 15.34 -11.47 3.75
CA MET A 124 14.94 -10.71 4.92
C MET A 124 16.18 -10.34 5.73
N ALA A 125 16.41 -9.04 5.96
CA ALA A 125 17.42 -8.58 6.92
C ALA A 125 17.07 -8.98 8.38
N PHE A 126 15.87 -9.52 8.59
CA PHE A 126 15.32 -9.99 9.86
C PHE A 126 14.96 -11.46 9.71
N ASP A 127 15.70 -12.33 10.38
CA ASP A 127 15.29 -13.71 10.60
C ASP A 127 14.08 -13.75 11.57
N LYS A 128 13.41 -14.90 11.67
CA LYS A 128 12.24 -15.05 12.55
C LYS A 128 12.57 -14.76 14.01
N GLU A 129 13.76 -15.14 14.46
CA GLU A 129 14.23 -14.94 15.83
C GLU A 129 14.36 -13.45 16.16
N ARG A 130 15.02 -12.66 15.31
CA ARG A 130 15.12 -11.19 15.49
C ARG A 130 13.76 -10.53 15.44
N VAL A 131 12.85 -10.96 14.56
CA VAL A 131 11.48 -10.43 14.55
C VAL A 131 10.81 -10.67 15.90
N ASN A 132 10.92 -11.88 16.46
CA ASN A 132 10.33 -12.21 17.76
C ASN A 132 10.99 -11.42 18.91
N SER A 133 12.32 -11.28 18.91
CA SER A 133 13.02 -10.47 19.90
C SER A 133 12.58 -9.00 19.87
N GLU A 134 12.37 -8.44 18.68
CA GLU A 134 11.85 -7.08 18.52
C GLU A 134 10.40 -6.97 19.00
N ILE A 135 9.56 -7.97 18.75
CA ILE A 135 8.18 -8.02 19.26
C ILE A 135 8.19 -8.04 20.79
N ASN A 136 8.98 -8.91 21.41
CA ASN A 136 9.11 -8.99 22.88
C ASN A 136 9.59 -7.64 23.46
N PHE A 137 10.58 -7.01 22.83
CA PHE A 137 11.05 -5.69 23.21
C PHE A 137 9.96 -4.62 23.13
N ILE A 138 9.09 -4.70 22.13
CA ILE A 138 7.95 -3.79 21.99
C ILE A 138 6.93 -4.03 23.10
N HIS A 139 6.61 -5.30 23.41
CA HIS A 139 5.68 -5.67 24.48
C HIS A 139 6.16 -5.21 25.85
N GLU A 140 7.43 -5.46 26.16
CA GLU A 140 8.07 -5.02 27.40
C GLU A 140 8.05 -3.49 27.54
N TYR A 141 8.28 -2.76 26.44
CA TYR A 141 8.33 -1.30 26.50
C TYR A 141 6.96 -0.63 26.65
N PHE A 142 5.95 -1.13 25.95
CA PHE A 142 4.61 -0.52 25.96
C PHE A 142 3.65 -1.16 26.96
N ASP A 143 4.08 -2.22 27.66
CA ASP A 143 3.26 -3.00 28.59
C ASP A 143 1.94 -3.44 27.93
N ASP A 144 2.11 -4.14 26.80
CA ASP A 144 1.01 -4.49 25.92
C ASP A 144 1.33 -5.73 25.10
N GLU A 145 0.40 -6.67 25.01
CA GLU A 145 0.55 -7.97 24.34
C GLU A 145 -0.24 -8.05 23.02
N GLU A 146 -0.51 -6.90 22.36
CA GLU A 146 -1.23 -6.93 21.08
C GLU A 146 -0.46 -7.74 20.02
N PRO A 147 -1.11 -8.64 19.26
CA PRO A 147 -0.40 -9.46 18.28
C PRO A 147 0.17 -8.62 17.14
N LEU A 148 1.49 -8.43 17.15
CA LEU A 148 2.20 -7.64 16.14
C LEU A 148 2.59 -8.48 14.92
N LYS A 149 2.33 -7.91 13.75
CA LYS A 149 2.75 -8.44 12.45
C LYS A 149 3.95 -7.66 11.92
N PHE A 150 4.76 -8.31 11.09
CA PHE A 150 5.93 -7.69 10.46
C PHE A 150 5.66 -7.43 8.97
N VAL A 151 5.81 -6.19 8.52
CA VAL A 151 5.42 -5.76 7.15
C VAL A 151 6.21 -6.42 6.02
N MET A 152 7.38 -7.00 6.30
CA MET A 152 8.17 -7.73 5.29
C MET A 152 7.85 -9.23 5.25
N ASN A 153 7.10 -9.77 6.23
CA ASN A 153 6.69 -11.17 6.25
C ASN A 153 5.35 -11.35 5.57
N LYS A 154 5.13 -12.53 4.98
CA LYS A 154 3.81 -12.96 4.49
C LYS A 154 2.97 -13.45 5.69
N PRO A 155 1.66 -13.18 5.74
CA PRO A 155 0.92 -12.29 4.82
C PRO A 155 1.34 -10.83 5.02
N TYR A 156 1.49 -10.11 3.89
CA TYR A 156 1.88 -8.70 3.91
C TYR A 156 0.81 -7.83 4.54
N LEU A 157 1.13 -6.56 4.81
CA LEU A 157 0.13 -5.60 5.27
C LEU A 157 -0.88 -5.35 4.15
N GLU A 158 -2.16 -5.57 4.46
CA GLU A 158 -3.25 -5.51 3.49
C GLU A 158 -4.22 -4.37 3.79
N LEU A 159 -4.85 -3.84 2.74
CA LEU A 159 -5.97 -2.92 2.83
C LEU A 159 -7.01 -3.24 1.75
N ASP A 160 -8.27 -2.98 2.06
CA ASP A 160 -9.35 -3.09 1.09
C ASP A 160 -9.53 -1.79 0.29
N PHE A 161 -9.50 -1.90 -1.03
CA PHE A 161 -9.74 -0.82 -1.98
C PHE A 161 -11.09 -1.03 -2.69
N ALA A 162 -12.18 -0.85 -1.95
CA ALA A 162 -13.55 -1.03 -2.41
C ALA A 162 -13.81 -2.43 -2.98
N GLY A 163 -13.64 -3.44 -2.12
CA GLY A 163 -13.86 -4.85 -2.42
C GLY A 163 -12.69 -5.53 -3.14
N CYS A 164 -11.52 -4.90 -3.17
CA CYS A 164 -10.32 -5.42 -3.81
C CYS A 164 -9.15 -5.28 -2.86
N SER A 165 -8.65 -6.41 -2.36
CA SER A 165 -7.50 -6.46 -1.47
C SER A 165 -6.20 -6.06 -2.18
N ALA A 166 -5.46 -5.16 -1.54
CA ALA A 166 -4.13 -4.74 -1.94
C ALA A 166 -3.13 -4.93 -0.81
N GLU A 167 -1.90 -5.25 -1.18
CA GLU A 167 -0.80 -5.52 -0.27
C GLU A 167 0.32 -4.50 -0.44
N LEU A 168 0.97 -4.16 0.67
CA LEU A 168 2.14 -3.30 0.70
C LEU A 168 3.40 -4.12 0.45
N VAL A 169 4.12 -3.78 -0.62
CA VAL A 169 5.33 -4.50 -1.02
C VAL A 169 6.53 -3.57 -1.18
N ARG A 170 7.72 -4.15 -0.97
CA ARG A 170 9.00 -3.47 -1.18
C ARG A 170 9.47 -3.71 -2.62
N MET A 171 9.66 -2.63 -3.37
CA MET A 171 10.28 -2.64 -4.70
C MET A 171 11.76 -2.29 -4.62
N THR A 172 12.59 -2.95 -5.43
CA THR A 172 13.95 -2.51 -5.72
C THR A 172 13.98 -1.51 -6.87
N HIS A 173 14.91 -0.57 -6.83
CA HIS A 173 15.20 0.25 -8.00
C HIS A 173 16.17 -0.50 -8.90
N LYS A 174 15.92 -0.51 -10.22
CA LYS A 174 16.93 -0.94 -11.18
C LYS A 174 18.16 -0.04 -11.02
N LYS A 175 19.32 -0.63 -10.76
CA LYS A 175 20.61 0.06 -10.86
C LYS A 175 20.84 0.32 -12.35
N TYR A 176 20.69 1.56 -12.80
CA TYR A 176 21.14 1.94 -14.14
C TYR A 176 22.66 2.07 -14.11
N LYS A 177 23.36 1.55 -15.13
CA LYS A 177 24.77 1.92 -15.33
C LYS A 177 24.83 3.45 -15.44
N PRO A 178 25.73 4.13 -14.71
CA PRO A 178 25.90 5.57 -14.88
C PRO A 178 26.27 5.81 -16.35
N SER A 179 25.33 6.38 -17.09
CA SER A 179 25.53 6.84 -18.47
C SER A 179 25.80 8.34 -18.37
N SER A 180 26.89 8.78 -18.98
CA SER A 180 27.32 10.18 -19.03
C SER A 180 26.29 11.12 -19.66
N GLU A 181 25.27 10.59 -20.35
CA GLU A 181 24.31 11.38 -21.13
C GLU A 181 22.98 11.65 -20.40
N LYS A 182 22.67 10.96 -19.29
CA LYS A 182 21.36 11.09 -18.65
C LYS A 182 21.48 11.59 -17.21
N PHE A 183 20.99 12.81 -16.97
CA PHE A 183 20.90 13.48 -15.67
C PHE A 183 19.85 12.85 -14.73
N TYR A 184 19.77 11.52 -14.66
CA TYR A 184 18.90 10.88 -13.68
C TYR A 184 19.58 10.95 -12.30
N ARG A 185 18.98 11.72 -11.39
CA ARG A 185 19.40 11.72 -9.97
C ARG A 185 19.38 10.28 -9.46
N ALA A 186 20.55 9.77 -9.06
CA ALA A 186 20.64 8.48 -8.41
C ALA A 186 19.75 8.49 -7.15
N PRO A 187 18.80 7.54 -7.02
CA PRO A 187 17.93 7.51 -5.86
C PRO A 187 18.74 7.24 -4.59
N ARG A 188 18.50 8.02 -3.53
CA ARG A 188 19.21 7.91 -2.24
C ARG A 188 19.02 6.54 -1.55
N LYS A 189 17.97 5.79 -1.90
CA LYS A 189 17.68 4.44 -1.39
C LYS A 189 17.62 3.45 -2.55
N SER A 190 18.12 2.23 -2.31
CA SER A 190 18.06 1.12 -3.29
C SER A 190 16.67 0.49 -3.42
N PHE A 191 15.71 0.90 -2.57
CA PHE A 191 14.36 0.37 -2.53
C PHE A 191 13.31 1.46 -2.25
N SER A 192 12.06 1.18 -2.62
CA SER A 192 10.87 1.96 -2.30
C SER A 192 9.73 1.03 -1.91
N TRP A 193 8.74 1.55 -1.18
CA TRP A 193 7.52 0.81 -0.87
C TRP A 193 6.40 1.21 -1.84
N THR A 194 5.53 0.28 -2.20
CA THR A 194 4.32 0.58 -2.98
C THR A 194 3.21 -0.40 -2.63
N TRP A 195 1.98 0.06 -2.79
CA TRP A 195 0.83 -0.83 -2.85
C TRP A 195 0.70 -1.47 -4.22
N ARG A 196 0.24 -2.72 -4.25
CA ARG A 196 -0.20 -3.46 -5.43
C ARG A 196 -1.43 -4.29 -5.08
N TRP A 197 -2.31 -4.56 -6.03
CA TRP A 197 -3.37 -5.53 -5.79
C TRP A 197 -2.79 -6.93 -5.63
N LYS A 198 -3.46 -7.75 -4.82
CA LYS A 198 -3.16 -9.17 -4.72
C LYS A 198 -3.28 -9.86 -6.08
N LYS A 199 -2.57 -10.98 -6.22
CA LYS A 199 -2.56 -11.77 -7.45
C LYS A 199 -3.96 -12.22 -7.84
N GLU A 200 -4.80 -12.65 -6.88
CA GLU A 200 -6.16 -13.10 -7.20
C GLU A 200 -7.02 -11.97 -7.79
N VAL A 201 -6.88 -10.76 -7.25
CA VAL A 201 -7.61 -9.57 -7.72
C VAL A 201 -7.20 -9.21 -9.15
N VAL A 202 -5.90 -9.24 -9.46
CA VAL A 202 -5.41 -8.94 -10.81
C VAL A 202 -5.92 -9.96 -11.83
N GLU A 203 -5.90 -11.25 -11.48
CA GLU A 203 -6.42 -12.30 -12.37
C GLU A 203 -7.94 -12.21 -12.54
N GLN A 204 -8.69 -11.84 -11.49
CA GLN A 204 -10.12 -11.58 -11.61
C GLN A 204 -10.39 -10.40 -12.57
N LYS A 205 -9.75 -9.26 -12.36
CA LYS A 205 -9.94 -8.06 -13.20
C LYS A 205 -9.53 -8.30 -14.66
N LYS A 206 -8.56 -9.18 -14.89
CA LYS A 206 -8.17 -9.65 -16.22
C LYS A 206 -9.28 -10.50 -16.86
N ARG A 207 -9.89 -11.44 -16.14
CA ARG A 207 -11.04 -12.22 -16.62
C ARG A 207 -12.21 -11.31 -16.96
N ASP A 208 -12.53 -10.35 -16.08
CA ASP A 208 -13.59 -9.37 -16.30
C ASP A 208 -13.37 -8.60 -17.61
N LEU A 209 -12.15 -8.09 -17.82
CA LEU A 209 -11.79 -7.36 -19.04
C LEU A 209 -11.95 -8.20 -20.30
N ILE A 210 -11.49 -9.45 -20.27
CA ILE A 210 -11.64 -10.39 -21.40
C ILE A 210 -13.12 -10.64 -21.71
N ASN A 211 -13.95 -10.84 -20.68
CA ASN A 211 -15.38 -11.08 -20.83
C ASN A 211 -16.11 -9.84 -21.39
N ILE A 212 -15.76 -8.65 -20.92
CA ILE A 212 -16.30 -7.38 -21.44
C ILE A 212 -15.96 -7.24 -22.93
N ILE A 213 -14.69 -7.46 -23.30
CA ILE A 213 -14.24 -7.38 -24.70
C ILE A 213 -14.95 -8.42 -25.58
N ASN A 214 -15.06 -9.66 -25.14
CA ASN A 214 -15.77 -10.70 -25.89
C ASN A 214 -17.23 -10.30 -26.16
N ARG A 215 -17.94 -9.80 -25.14
CA ARG A 215 -19.32 -9.30 -25.30
C ARG A 215 -19.38 -8.10 -26.25
N TYR A 216 -18.44 -7.16 -26.14
CA TYR A 216 -18.39 -6.01 -27.04
C TYR A 216 -18.19 -6.40 -28.51
N VAL A 217 -17.40 -7.45 -28.77
CA VAL A 217 -17.15 -7.94 -30.14
C VAL A 217 -18.33 -8.78 -30.67
N SER A 218 -19.00 -9.56 -29.82
CA SER A 218 -20.05 -10.48 -30.26
C SER A 218 -21.45 -9.87 -30.35
N GLN A 219 -21.73 -8.83 -29.56
CA GLN A 219 -23.07 -8.23 -29.49
C GLN A 219 -23.27 -7.14 -30.54
N VAL A 220 -24.48 -7.09 -31.12
CA VAL A 220 -24.91 -6.01 -32.03
C VAL A 220 -25.10 -4.71 -31.24
N ASP A 221 -25.78 -4.78 -30.09
CA ASP A 221 -25.88 -3.67 -29.15
C ASP A 221 -24.63 -3.62 -28.24
N LYS A 222 -23.81 -2.60 -28.47
CA LYS A 222 -22.55 -2.38 -27.75
C LYS A 222 -22.71 -1.52 -26.49
N THR A 223 -23.91 -1.03 -26.17
CA THR A 223 -24.15 -0.07 -25.10
C THR A 223 -23.75 -0.61 -23.73
N ARG A 224 -24.21 -1.83 -23.39
CA ARG A 224 -23.89 -2.45 -22.09
C ARG A 224 -22.40 -2.82 -21.95
N PRO A 225 -21.75 -3.51 -22.91
CA PRO A 225 -20.32 -3.79 -22.80
C PRO A 225 -19.45 -2.53 -22.75
N HIS A 226 -19.86 -1.45 -23.43
CA HIS A 226 -19.18 -0.16 -23.35
C HIS A 226 -19.28 0.44 -21.94
N GLN A 227 -20.47 0.42 -21.33
CA GLN A 227 -20.65 0.87 -19.95
C GLN A 227 -19.84 0.03 -18.94
N ASP A 228 -19.81 -1.29 -19.11
CA ASP A 228 -19.02 -2.18 -18.26
C ASP A 228 -17.52 -1.87 -18.37
N LEU A 229 -17.03 -1.55 -19.57
CA LEU A 229 -15.66 -1.11 -19.78
C LEU A 229 -15.36 0.23 -19.07
N LEU A 230 -16.29 1.19 -19.14
CA LEU A 230 -16.16 2.46 -18.42
C LEU A 230 -16.12 2.26 -16.91
N ASN A 231 -16.98 1.41 -16.35
CA ASN A 231 -16.99 1.08 -14.93
C ASN A 231 -15.66 0.41 -14.51
N TRP A 232 -15.17 -0.53 -15.32
CA TRP A 232 -13.88 -1.20 -15.10
C TRP A 232 -12.72 -0.20 -15.11
N GLN A 233 -12.70 0.75 -16.06
CA GLN A 233 -11.68 1.80 -16.12
C GLN A 233 -11.79 2.76 -14.93
N SER A 234 -12.99 3.24 -14.62
CA SER A 234 -13.26 4.20 -13.55
C SER A 234 -12.76 3.70 -12.19
N TYR A 235 -12.96 2.42 -11.89
CA TYR A 235 -12.39 1.77 -10.71
C TYR A 235 -10.86 1.99 -10.63
N PHE A 236 -10.15 1.67 -11.70
CA PHE A 236 -8.69 1.81 -11.72
C PHE A 236 -8.23 3.26 -11.74
N GLN A 237 -8.91 4.16 -12.43
CA GLN A 237 -8.57 5.59 -12.39
C GLN A 237 -8.70 6.14 -10.96
N THR A 238 -9.67 5.63 -10.20
CA THR A 238 -9.91 6.04 -8.81
C THR A 238 -8.88 5.48 -7.84
N TYR A 239 -8.51 4.20 -7.97
CA TYR A 239 -7.72 3.48 -6.96
C TYR A 239 -6.26 3.23 -7.36
N ALA A 240 -5.88 3.29 -8.64
CA ALA A 240 -4.51 3.07 -9.12
C ALA A 240 -3.58 4.28 -8.86
N VAL A 241 -3.52 4.74 -7.62
CA VAL A 241 -2.75 5.93 -7.24
C VAL A 241 -1.31 5.62 -6.83
N PHE A 242 -1.00 4.34 -6.60
CA PHE A 242 0.33 3.86 -6.25
C PHE A 242 1.08 3.31 -7.47
N ARG A 243 2.42 3.33 -7.40
CA ARG A 243 3.28 2.93 -8.52
C ARG A 243 3.04 1.46 -8.94
N GLY A 244 3.00 0.54 -7.97
CA GLY A 244 2.77 -0.88 -8.20
C GLY A 244 1.41 -1.13 -8.86
N MET A 245 0.36 -0.55 -8.30
CA MET A 245 -0.99 -0.56 -8.88
C MET A 245 -1.02 -0.04 -10.33
N ARG A 246 -0.45 1.15 -10.61
CA ARG A 246 -0.40 1.68 -11.99
C ARG A 246 0.33 0.75 -12.96
N GLN A 247 1.39 0.08 -12.51
CA GLN A 247 2.10 -0.89 -13.34
C GLN A 247 1.23 -2.10 -13.67
N GLN A 248 0.49 -2.65 -12.70
CA GLN A 248 -0.46 -3.74 -12.92
C GLN A 248 -1.56 -3.32 -13.90
N VAL A 249 -2.14 -2.13 -13.70
CA VAL A 249 -3.21 -1.60 -14.55
C VAL A 249 -2.75 -1.31 -15.96
N GLY A 250 -1.56 -0.72 -16.14
CA GLY A 250 -0.99 -0.48 -17.47
C GLY A 250 -0.81 -1.78 -18.27
N ARG A 251 -0.47 -2.89 -17.59
CA ARG A 251 -0.36 -4.22 -18.20
C ARG A 251 -1.72 -4.78 -18.59
N LEU A 252 -2.70 -4.72 -17.68
CA LEU A 252 -4.06 -5.15 -17.97
C LEU A 252 -4.65 -4.39 -19.16
N TYR A 253 -4.46 -3.07 -19.20
CA TYR A 253 -4.95 -2.24 -20.29
C TYR A 253 -4.27 -2.58 -21.63
N THR A 254 -2.96 -2.77 -21.62
CA THR A 254 -2.20 -3.19 -22.81
C THR A 254 -2.66 -4.56 -23.30
N LEU A 255 -2.87 -5.51 -22.38
CA LEU A 255 -3.44 -6.83 -22.68
C LEU A 255 -4.83 -6.70 -23.31
N GLY A 256 -5.71 -5.86 -22.74
CA GLY A 256 -7.03 -5.58 -23.29
C GLY A 256 -6.98 -5.06 -24.72
N LYS A 257 -6.10 -4.10 -25.02
CA LYS A 257 -5.91 -3.58 -26.39
C LYS A 257 -5.48 -4.68 -27.37
N TYR A 258 -4.51 -5.50 -26.99
CA TYR A 258 -4.05 -6.62 -27.82
C TYR A 258 -5.13 -7.68 -28.03
N PHE A 259 -5.88 -8.01 -26.98
CA PHE A 259 -6.96 -8.97 -27.04
C PHE A 259 -8.15 -8.48 -27.87
N PHE A 260 -8.49 -7.20 -27.78
CA PHE A 260 -9.48 -6.58 -28.65
C PHE A 260 -9.06 -6.67 -30.12
N TYR A 261 -7.84 -6.24 -30.44
CA TYR A 261 -7.31 -6.29 -31.81
C TYR A 261 -7.27 -7.72 -32.38
N SER A 262 -6.92 -8.72 -31.57
CA SER A 262 -6.88 -10.11 -32.04
C SER A 262 -8.28 -10.65 -32.38
N ARG A 263 -9.34 -10.18 -31.70
CA ARG A 263 -10.72 -10.61 -31.89
C ARG A 263 -11.46 -9.83 -33.00
N SER A 264 -11.26 -8.52 -33.07
CA SER A 264 -12.01 -7.65 -33.99
C SER A 264 -11.22 -7.25 -35.24
N ARG A 265 -9.88 -7.40 -35.23
CA ARG A 265 -8.94 -6.81 -36.21
C ARG A 265 -9.01 -5.28 -36.30
N LYS A 266 -9.70 -4.62 -35.38
CA LYS A 266 -9.80 -3.16 -35.27
C LYS A 266 -8.96 -2.66 -34.11
N ARG A 267 -8.41 -1.45 -34.21
CA ARG A 267 -7.67 -0.86 -33.09
C ARG A 267 -8.63 -0.25 -32.08
N TRP A 268 -8.18 -0.19 -30.84
CA TRP A 268 -8.94 0.40 -29.73
C TRP A 268 -9.36 1.84 -30.02
N ASP A 269 -8.46 2.61 -30.63
CA ASP A 269 -8.67 4.02 -30.93
C ASP A 269 -9.60 4.22 -32.14
N ASP A 270 -9.61 3.29 -33.10
CA ASP A 270 -10.47 3.36 -34.31
C ASP A 270 -11.96 3.16 -33.96
N GLU A 271 -12.25 2.45 -32.87
CA GLU A 271 -13.61 2.20 -32.37
C GLU A 271 -14.04 3.23 -31.31
N ASN A 272 -13.31 4.33 -31.16
CA ASN A 272 -13.58 5.39 -30.19
C ASN A 272 -13.77 4.87 -28.74
N LEU A 273 -13.12 3.75 -28.39
CA LEU A 273 -13.18 3.21 -27.04
C LEU A 273 -12.45 4.14 -26.07
N SER A 274 -13.01 4.28 -24.87
CA SER A 274 -12.49 5.16 -23.84
C SER A 274 -11.01 4.90 -23.53
N LYS A 275 -10.26 6.00 -23.43
CA LYS A 275 -8.86 6.00 -23.03
C LYS A 275 -8.77 6.11 -21.52
N MET A 276 -8.00 5.21 -20.91
CA MET A 276 -7.79 5.25 -19.47
C MET A 276 -6.61 6.17 -19.12
N SER A 277 -6.89 7.22 -18.35
CA SER A 277 -5.89 8.12 -17.78
C SER A 277 -5.60 7.74 -16.32
N LEU A 278 -4.34 7.42 -16.01
CA LEU A 278 -3.92 7.08 -14.65
C LEU A 278 -3.26 8.27 -13.99
N PHE A 279 -3.79 8.69 -12.84
CA PHE A 279 -3.29 9.86 -12.12
C PHE A 279 -2.43 9.47 -10.91
N PHE A 280 -1.61 10.43 -10.48
CA PHE A 280 -1.00 10.39 -9.16
C PHE A 280 -1.97 11.08 -8.19
N ALA A 281 -2.29 10.44 -7.06
CA ALA A 281 -3.00 11.16 -6.02
C ALA A 281 -2.10 12.28 -5.48
N PRO A 282 -2.60 13.51 -5.35
CA PRO A 282 -1.88 14.55 -4.61
C PRO A 282 -1.67 14.05 -3.18
N ARG A 283 -0.50 14.33 -2.61
CA ARG A 283 -0.25 13.98 -1.21
C ARG A 283 -1.23 14.76 -0.36
N TYR A 284 -2.00 14.08 0.50
CA TYR A 284 -2.84 14.77 1.47
C TYR A 284 -1.94 15.63 2.37
N GLU A 285 -2.20 16.93 2.40
CA GLU A 285 -1.52 17.82 3.32
C GLU A 285 -1.85 17.38 4.75
N ARG A 286 -0.85 17.40 5.63
CA ARG A 286 -1.13 17.21 7.05
C ARG A 286 -2.01 18.38 7.46
N GLN A 287 -3.30 18.13 7.68
CA GLN A 287 -4.11 19.06 8.46
C GLN A 287 -3.42 19.16 9.82
N SER A 288 -2.63 20.21 10.01
CA SER A 288 -2.34 20.71 11.35
C SER A 288 -3.68 21.17 11.87
N LYS A 289 -4.34 20.33 12.68
CA LYS A 289 -5.34 20.87 13.58
C LYS A 289 -4.56 21.81 14.51
N THR A 290 -4.69 23.10 14.25
CA THR A 290 -4.36 24.19 15.16
C THR A 290 -5.18 24.03 16.43
#